data_AF-A0A812WTV4-F1
#
_entry.id   AF-A0A812WTV4-F1
#
_cell.length_a   1.000
_cell.length_b   1.000
_cell.length_c   1.000
_cell.angle_alpha   90.00
_cell.angle_beta   90.00
_cell.angle_gamma   90.00
#
_symmetry.space_group_name_H-M   'P 1'
#
loop_
_entity.id
_entity.type
_entity.pdbx_description
1 polymer ?
#
loop_
_entity_poly.entity_id
_entity_poly.type
_entity_poly.pdbx_seq_one_letter_code
_entity_poly.pdbx_strand_id
1 'polypeptide(L)' 'TRQLVESPRTPTAVAGSEEQAAEEKVQVLLELPDGSLFEGQWRHRLAEGCGKLQLANGGVYDGQWSVGYANGLGRFTQT' A
#
# COMPACT_ATOMS: atom_id res chain seq x y z
N THR A 1 40.76 -30.51 -15.74
CA THR A 1 39.69 -29.58 -16.13
C THR A 1 39.03 -29.06 -14.86
N ARG A 2 39.41 -27.86 -14.39
CA ARG A 2 39.01 -27.32 -13.08
C ARG A 2 37.71 -26.53 -13.22
N GLN A 3 36.69 -26.94 -12.49
CA GLN A 3 35.46 -26.19 -12.23
C GLN A 3 35.82 -24.89 -11.49
N LEU A 4 35.43 -23.74 -12.04
CA LEU A 4 35.50 -22.44 -11.36
C LEU A 4 34.07 -22.09 -10.94
N VAL A 5 33.84 -22.13 -9.62
CA VAL A 5 32.71 -21.46 -8.98
C VAL A 5 32.92 -19.95 -9.10
N GLU A 6 31.88 -19.14 -9.34
CA GLU A 6 31.72 -17.77 -8.77
C GLU A 6 30.48 -17.03 -9.32
N SER A 7 29.45 -16.96 -8.45
CA SER A 7 28.68 -15.76 -8.08
C SER A 7 27.91 -14.92 -9.12
N PRO A 8 26.57 -14.79 -9.02
CA PRO A 8 25.81 -13.79 -9.79
C PRO A 8 25.88 -12.40 -9.12
N ARG A 9 26.77 -11.52 -9.58
CA ARG A 9 26.92 -10.12 -9.14
C ARG A 9 27.46 -9.37 -10.37
N THR A 10 26.82 -8.44 -11.07
CA THR A 10 25.91 -7.32 -10.73
C THR A 10 25.50 -6.70 -12.08
N PRO A 11 24.26 -6.21 -12.31
CA PRO A 11 24.07 -5.20 -13.35
C PRO A 11 24.56 -3.85 -12.81
N THR A 12 25.64 -3.39 -13.43
CA THR A 12 26.22 -2.04 -13.34
C THR A 12 25.12 -0.96 -13.37
N ALA A 13 24.97 -0.25 -12.26
CA ALA A 13 24.13 0.93 -12.13
C ALA A 13 24.78 2.11 -12.87
N VAL A 14 24.25 2.41 -14.05
CA VAL A 14 24.44 3.68 -14.76
C VAL A 14 23.33 4.65 -14.36
N ALA A 15 23.70 5.94 -14.35
CA ALA A 15 22.92 7.09 -13.91
C ALA A 15 21.41 7.04 -14.24
N GLY A 16 20.63 7.14 -13.17
CA GLY A 16 19.19 7.21 -13.14
C GLY A 16 18.78 7.06 -11.69
N SER A 17 18.66 8.20 -10.99
CA SER A 17 17.84 8.27 -9.79
C SER A 17 16.46 7.70 -10.12
N GLU A 18 15.77 7.15 -9.13
CA GLU A 18 14.38 6.65 -9.25
C GLU A 18 14.29 5.22 -9.81
N GLU A 19 14.51 4.21 -8.95
CA GLU A 19 13.74 2.95 -9.12
C GLU A 19 13.61 2.10 -7.85
N GLN A 20 13.99 2.62 -6.68
CA GLN A 20 13.63 1.98 -5.41
C GLN A 20 12.22 2.42 -4.99
N ALA A 21 11.21 1.99 -5.74
CA ALA A 21 9.82 2.05 -5.34
C ALA A 21 9.15 0.70 -5.60
N ALA A 22 9.80 -0.39 -5.19
CA ALA A 22 9.06 -1.58 -4.81
C ALA A 22 8.38 -1.24 -3.47
N GLU A 23 7.33 -0.44 -3.59
CA GLU A 23 6.41 -0.06 -2.54
C GLU A 23 5.92 -1.36 -1.92
N GLU A 24 6.36 -1.65 -0.70
CA GLU A 24 5.84 -2.72 0.11
C GLU A 24 4.32 -2.52 0.09
N LYS A 25 3.60 -3.38 -0.62
CA LYS A 25 2.14 -3.34 -0.72
C LYS A 25 1.61 -3.73 0.66
N VAL A 26 1.73 -2.81 1.61
CA VAL A 26 1.30 -3.05 2.98
C VAL A 26 -0.20 -2.85 2.95
N GLN A 27 -0.92 -3.93 2.65
CA GLN A 27 -2.35 -4.03 2.88
C GLN A 27 -2.52 -4.16 4.39
N VAL A 28 -2.51 -3.01 5.09
CA VAL A 28 -2.61 -2.96 6.56
C VAL A 28 -4.05 -2.73 6.95
N LEU A 29 -4.51 -3.54 7.90
CA LEU A 29 -5.71 -3.30 8.68
C LEU A 29 -5.34 -2.37 9.85
N LEU A 30 -5.78 -1.12 9.81
CA LEU A 30 -5.65 -0.17 10.92
C LEU A 30 -6.96 -0.11 11.70
N GLU A 31 -6.89 -0.43 12.98
CA GLU A 31 -7.96 -0.15 13.95
C GLU A 31 -7.93 1.33 14.36
N LEU A 32 -8.99 2.04 13.99
CA LEU A 32 -9.25 3.41 14.42
C LEU A 32 -9.82 3.40 15.86
N PRO A 33 -9.56 4.46 16.65
CA PRO A 33 -10.07 4.56 18.01
C PRO A 33 -11.61 4.54 18.09
N ASP A 34 -12.30 4.91 17.01
CA ASP A 34 -13.76 4.80 16.87
C ASP A 34 -14.26 3.35 16.64
N GLY A 35 -13.37 2.35 16.67
CA GLY A 35 -13.67 0.94 16.37
C GLY A 35 -13.85 0.65 14.87
N SER A 36 -13.47 1.59 14.01
CA SER A 36 -13.52 1.43 12.57
C SER A 36 -12.22 0.77 12.08
N LEU A 37 -12.31 -0.05 11.05
CA LEU A 37 -11.20 -0.77 10.46
C LEU A 37 -10.90 -0.21 9.08
N PHE A 38 -9.67 0.25 8.85
CA PHE A 38 -9.22 0.64 7.52
C PHE A 38 -8.31 -0.43 6.94
N GLU A 39 -8.71 -1.02 5.81
CA GLU A 39 -7.90 -1.95 5.03
C GLU A 39 -7.50 -1.30 3.71
N GLY A 40 -6.21 -1.06 3.48
CA GLY A 40 -5.80 -0.42 2.24
C GLY A 40 -4.30 -0.29 2.09
N GLN A 41 -3.92 0.42 1.04
CA GLN A 41 -2.53 0.77 0.79
C GLN A 41 -2.15 2.01 1.61
N TRP A 42 -0.92 1.98 2.13
CA TRP A 42 -0.38 3.03 2.97
C TRP A 42 0.95 3.49 2.39
N ARG A 43 1.11 4.81 2.29
CA ARG A 43 2.36 5.44 1.85
C ARG A 43 2.73 6.54 2.83
N HIS A 44 3.98 6.53 3.30
CA HIS A 44 4.46 7.50 4.31
C HIS A 44 3.54 7.62 5.55
N ARG A 45 2.95 6.51 6.01
CA ARG A 45 1.96 6.46 7.12
C ARG A 45 0.61 7.14 6.84
N LEU A 46 0.32 7.43 5.57
CA LEU A 46 -0.97 7.97 5.13
C LEU A 46 -1.65 6.98 4.18
N ALA A 47 -2.98 6.89 4.24
CA ALA A 47 -3.72 6.07 3.29
C ALA A 47 -3.59 6.65 1.88
N GLU A 48 -3.19 5.83 0.91
CA GLU A 48 -2.97 6.22 -0.48
C GLU A 48 -3.36 5.07 -1.41
N GLY A 49 -3.96 5.37 -2.57
CA GLY A 49 -4.34 4.37 -3.56
C GLY A 49 -5.75 3.84 -3.36
N CYS A 50 -5.95 2.53 -3.31
CA CYS A 50 -7.26 1.91 -3.05
C CYS A 50 -7.33 1.42 -1.61
N GLY A 51 -8.48 1.63 -0.96
CA GLY A 51 -8.71 1.22 0.42
C GLY A 51 -10.18 1.10 0.77
N LYS A 52 -10.44 0.30 1.80
CA LYS A 52 -11.74 -0.04 2.35
C LYS A 52 -11.79 0.38 3.82
N LEU A 53 -12.63 1.34 4.15
CA LEU A 53 -12.94 1.71 5.53
C LEU A 53 -14.23 1.02 5.97
N GLN A 54 -14.12 0.07 6.87
CA GLN A 54 -15.24 -0.52 7.59
C GLN A 54 -15.48 0.27 8.87
N LEU A 55 -16.59 0.98 8.94
CA LEU A 55 -17.02 1.73 10.10
C LEU A 55 -17.52 0.78 11.20
N ALA A 56 -17.34 1.16 12.46
CA ALA A 56 -17.86 0.42 13.61
C ALA A 56 -19.39 0.25 13.58
N ASN A 57 -20.10 1.14 12.89
CA ASN A 57 -21.55 1.07 12.68
C ASN A 57 -21.97 0.02 11.63
N GLY A 58 -21.04 -0.73 11.06
CA GLY A 58 -21.28 -1.74 10.02
C GLY A 58 -21.28 -1.19 8.58
N GLY A 59 -21.16 0.13 8.41
CA GLY A 59 -20.99 0.74 7.10
C GLY A 59 -19.62 0.43 6.51
N VAL A 60 -19.56 0.17 5.20
CA VAL A 60 -18.30 -0.09 4.49
C VAL A 60 -18.15 0.94 3.39
N TYR A 61 -17.05 1.66 3.40
CA TYR A 61 -16.63 2.56 2.35
C TYR A 61 -15.48 1.93 1.58
N ASP A 62 -15.67 1.69 0.29
CA ASP A 62 -14.62 1.18 -0.61
C ASP A 62 -14.30 2.26 -1.63
N GLY A 63 -13.05 2.72 -1.71
CA GLY A 63 -12.74 3.81 -2.62
C GLY A 63 -11.26 4.14 -2.75
N GLN A 64 -11.03 5.24 -3.44
CA GLN A 64 -9.72 5.80 -3.66
C GLN A 64 -9.33 6.71 -2.48
N TRP A 65 -8.08 6.59 -2.02
CA TRP A 65 -7.51 7.31 -0.89
C TRP A 65 -6.28 8.06 -1.34
N SER A 66 -6.08 9.25 -0.77
CA SER A 66 -4.89 10.05 -1.02
C SER A 66 -4.59 10.89 0.21
N VAL A 67 -3.34 10.86 0.67
CA VAL A 67 -2.86 11.65 1.82
C VAL A 67 -3.72 11.42 3.09
N GLY A 68 -4.26 10.21 3.29
CA GLY A 68 -5.08 9.87 4.45
C GLY A 68 -6.57 10.20 4.33
N TYR A 69 -7.00 10.76 3.21
CA TYR A 69 -8.40 11.13 2.97
C TYR A 69 -8.98 10.32 1.82
N ALA A 70 -10.28 9.99 1.92
CA ALA A 70 -11.03 9.46 0.80
C ALA A 70 -11.05 10.52 -0.31
N ASN A 71 -10.32 10.26 -1.40
CA ASN A 71 -10.12 11.19 -2.49
C ASN A 71 -10.27 10.45 -3.82
N GLY A 72 -11.39 10.72 -4.50
CA GLY A 72 -11.72 10.11 -5.77
C GLY A 72 -13.05 9.37 -5.72
N LEU A 73 -13.15 8.34 -6.55
CA LEU A 73 -14.34 7.51 -6.64
C LEU A 73 -14.36 6.51 -5.49
N GLY A 74 -15.51 6.42 -4.84
CA GLY A 74 -15.75 5.43 -3.79
C GLY A 74 -17.22 5.09 -3.69
N ARG A 75 -17.49 3.90 -3.17
CA ARG A 75 -18.82 3.37 -2.90
C ARG A 75 -18.96 3.15 -1.40
N PHE A 76 -19.91 3.89 -0.82
CA PHE A 76 -20.39 3.63 0.52
C PHE A 76 -21.52 2.60 0.47
N THR A 77 -21.48 1.60 1.34
CA THR A 77 -22.52 0.59 1.50
C THR A 77 -22.85 0.46 2.99
N GLN A 78 -24.12 0.63 3.34
CA GLN A 78 -24.65 0.46 4.68
C GLN A 78 -25.91 -0.40 4.56
N THR A 79 -25.99 -1.45 5.38
CA THR A 79 -27.08 -2.43 5.38
C THR A 79 -27.83 -2.36 6.70
#